data_AF-X1ABZ6-F1
#
_entry.id   AF-X1ABZ6-F1
#
_cell.length_a   1.000
_cell.length_b   1.000
_cell.length_c   1.000
_cell.angle_alpha   90.00
_cell.angle_beta   90.00
_cell.angle_gamma   90.00
#
_symmetry.space_group_name_H-M   'P 1'
#
loop_
_entity.id
_entity.type
_entity.pdbx_description
1 polymer ?
#
loop_
_entity_poly.entity_id
_entity_poly.type
_entity_poly.pdbx_seq_one_letter_code
_entity_poly.pdbx_strand_id
1 'polypeptide(L)'
;MATIKRYIMENCPSHDTCWDIAASPDGYIYVGACMEHTAGGIAELVQFNLKTKKLRSITNMAEVTGEKYGDTYAPQGKIHLSLCPTREGVIYGSTHCTTPPLKDRMWDPWAMFTDDRRCFRGAHFYRYNPKFDNIE
;
A
#
# COMPACT_ATOMS: atom_id res chain seq x y z
N MET A 1 32.69 -8.70 -1.76
CA MET A 1 31.65 -7.96 -2.51
C MET A 1 30.29 -8.38 -1.95
N ALA A 2 29.38 -7.43 -1.70
CA ALA A 2 28.03 -7.79 -1.27
C ALA A 2 27.26 -8.41 -2.44
N THR A 3 26.63 -9.56 -2.23
CA THR A 3 25.74 -10.17 -3.23
C THR A 3 24.35 -9.56 -3.11
N ILE A 4 23.86 -8.94 -4.19
CA ILE A 4 22.48 -8.44 -4.26
C ILE A 4 21.55 -9.62 -4.53
N LYS A 5 20.54 -9.79 -3.67
CA LYS A 5 19.43 -10.72 -3.89
C LYS A 5 18.18 -9.94 -4.27
N ARG A 6 17.40 -10.46 -5.20
CA ARG A 6 16.13 -9.88 -5.65
C ARG A 6 15.00 -10.86 -5.31
N TYR A 7 13.91 -10.33 -4.80
CA TYR A 7 12.69 -11.08 -4.46
C TYR A 7 11.52 -10.42 -5.17
N ILE A 8 10.70 -11.21 -5.86
CA ILE A 8 9.59 -10.72 -6.68
C ILE A 8 8.29 -10.89 -5.93
N MET A 9 7.48 -9.84 -5.87
CA MET A 9 6.12 -9.88 -5.32
C MET A 9 5.19 -10.43 -6.40
N GLU A 10 5.09 -11.76 -6.52
CA GLU A 10 4.35 -12.42 -7.62
C GLU A 10 2.87 -12.04 -7.67
N ASN A 11 2.25 -11.74 -6.52
CA ASN A 11 0.85 -11.32 -6.43
C ASN A 11 0.63 -9.82 -6.75
N CYS A 12 1.70 -9.07 -6.92
CA CYS A 12 1.68 -7.62 -7.15
C CYS A 12 2.30 -7.23 -8.52
N PRO A 13 2.00 -7.92 -9.64
CA PRO A 13 2.79 -7.81 -10.88
C PRO A 13 2.72 -6.42 -11.54
N SER A 14 1.68 -5.64 -11.24
CA SER A 14 1.45 -4.31 -11.79
C SER A 14 1.89 -3.17 -10.87
N HIS A 15 2.29 -3.47 -9.63
CA HIS A 15 2.75 -2.46 -8.67
C HIS A 15 4.09 -1.91 -9.12
N ASP A 16 4.15 -0.60 -9.31
CA ASP A 16 5.24 0.09 -10.02
C ASP A 16 6.17 0.86 -9.09
N THR A 17 5.79 1.01 -7.82
CA THR A 17 6.51 1.80 -6.84
C THR A 17 6.48 1.16 -5.45
N CYS A 18 7.46 1.52 -4.62
CA CYS A 18 7.53 1.14 -3.23
C CYS A 18 7.87 2.39 -2.42
N TRP A 19 6.91 2.86 -1.62
CA TRP A 19 7.01 4.14 -0.90
C TRP A 19 7.26 3.99 0.59
N ASP A 20 7.23 2.75 1.08
CA ASP A 20 7.55 2.47 2.46
C ASP A 20 8.00 1.02 2.70
N ILE A 21 8.88 0.85 3.67
CA ILE A 21 9.43 -0.42 4.09
C ILE A 21 9.83 -0.36 5.56
N ALA A 22 9.41 -1.36 6.33
CA ALA A 22 9.73 -1.42 7.75
C ALA A 22 10.02 -2.85 8.22
N ALA A 23 11.09 -3.03 8.99
CA ALA A 23 11.37 -4.28 9.68
C ALA A 23 10.60 -4.31 11.01
N SER A 24 9.96 -5.44 11.31
CA SER A 24 9.18 -5.63 12.54
C SER A 24 9.86 -6.62 13.49
N PRO A 25 9.69 -6.49 14.81
CA PRO A 25 10.20 -7.44 15.81
C PRO A 25 9.70 -8.89 15.64
N ASP A 26 8.61 -9.11 14.89
CA ASP A 26 8.07 -10.44 14.58
C ASP A 26 8.93 -11.25 13.58
N GLY A 27 10.00 -10.66 13.04
CA GLY A 27 10.93 -11.30 12.11
C GLY A 27 10.53 -11.17 10.64
N TYR A 28 9.63 -10.25 10.32
CA TYR A 28 9.22 -9.94 8.96
C TYR A 28 9.62 -8.51 8.54
N ILE A 29 9.66 -8.27 7.24
CA ILE A 29 9.70 -6.93 6.66
C ILE A 29 8.35 -6.65 6.02
N TYR A 30 7.80 -5.47 6.27
CA TYR A 30 6.57 -4.98 5.68
C TYR A 30 6.91 -3.99 4.59
N VAL A 31 6.20 -4.07 3.47
CA VAL A 31 6.45 -3.29 2.26
C VAL A 31 5.12 -2.73 1.77
N GLY A 32 5.08 -1.42 1.49
CA GLY A 32 3.98 -0.80 0.78
C GLY A 32 4.19 -0.94 -0.72
N ALA A 33 3.62 -1.98 -1.34
CA ALA A 33 3.58 -2.08 -2.80
C ALA A 33 2.55 -1.09 -3.32
N CYS A 34 2.97 -0.14 -4.15
CA CYS A 34 2.14 1.01 -4.55
C CYS A 34 1.89 1.03 -6.06
N MET A 35 0.87 1.80 -6.44
CA MET A 35 0.45 2.00 -7.82
C MET A 35 0.44 3.50 -8.11
N GLU A 36 1.42 4.02 -8.85
CA GLU A 36 1.52 5.46 -9.10
C GLU A 36 1.27 5.82 -10.56
N HIS A 37 1.66 4.95 -11.49
CA HIS A 37 1.59 5.23 -12.93
C HIS A 37 0.45 4.49 -13.62
N THR A 38 -0.23 3.59 -12.90
CA THR A 38 -1.38 2.84 -13.40
C THR A 38 -2.68 3.41 -12.82
N ALA A 39 -3.49 4.01 -13.67
CA ALA A 39 -4.78 4.61 -13.31
C ALA A 39 -5.71 3.58 -12.63
N GLY A 40 -6.36 4.00 -11.54
CA GLY A 40 -7.25 3.15 -10.74
C GLY A 40 -6.54 2.08 -9.90
N GLY A 41 -5.21 2.10 -9.84
CA GLY A 41 -4.43 1.17 -9.03
C GLY A 41 -4.61 1.36 -7.52
N ILE A 42 -4.52 0.26 -6.78
CA ILE A 42 -4.66 0.20 -5.32
C ILE A 42 -3.35 -0.28 -4.72
N ALA A 43 -2.92 0.30 -3.61
CA ALA A 43 -1.74 -0.17 -2.89
C ALA A 43 -2.02 -1.46 -2.12
N GLU A 44 -0.96 -2.20 -1.85
CA GLU A 44 -1.01 -3.47 -1.15
C GLU A 44 0.02 -3.52 -0.03
N LEU A 45 -0.40 -3.99 1.13
CA LEU A 45 0.51 -4.30 2.22
C LEU A 45 1.09 -5.70 1.99
N VAL A 46 2.40 -5.76 1.82
CA VAL A 46 3.14 -7.00 1.56
C VAL A 46 4.06 -7.32 2.71
N GLN A 47 4.14 -8.60 3.06
CA GLN A 47 5.02 -9.14 4.08
C GLN A 47 6.13 -9.98 3.45
N PHE A 48 7.37 -9.78 3.87
CA PHE A 48 8.51 -10.60 3.53
C PHE A 48 9.01 -11.38 4.74
N ASN A 49 9.05 -12.71 4.62
CA ASN A 49 9.57 -13.58 5.68
C ASN A 49 11.10 -13.71 5.58
N LEU A 50 11.80 -13.25 6.62
CA LEU A 50 13.27 -13.29 6.65
C LEU A 50 13.86 -14.69 6.67
N LYS A 51 13.15 -15.71 7.17
CA LYS A 51 13.62 -17.09 7.24
C LYS A 51 13.40 -17.83 5.92
N THR A 52 12.17 -17.82 5.42
CA THR A 52 11.79 -18.58 4.21
C THR A 52 12.09 -17.84 2.92
N LYS A 53 12.38 -16.53 2.99
CA LYS A 53 12.64 -15.66 1.84
C LYS A 53 11.47 -15.60 0.86
N LYS A 54 10.24 -15.72 1.38
CA LYS A 54 8.99 -15.65 0.62
C LYS A 54 8.24 -14.34 0.93
N LEU A 55 7.55 -13.85 -0.08
CA LEU A 55 6.64 -12.71 -0.01
C LEU A 55 5.21 -13.20 0.12
N ARG A 56 4.38 -12.42 0.80
CA ARG A 56 2.95 -12.67 0.99
C ARG A 56 2.20 -11.35 0.90
N SER A 57 1.14 -11.32 0.10
CA SER A 57 0.11 -10.27 0.15
C SER A 57 -0.69 -10.39 1.46
N ILE A 58 -0.83 -9.30 2.20
CA ILE A 58 -1.71 -9.26 3.38
C ILE A 58 -3.10 -8.79 2.98
N THR A 59 -3.21 -7.61 2.38
CA THR A 59 -4.47 -7.00 1.93
C THR A 59 -4.17 -5.78 1.06
N ASN A 60 -5.16 -5.36 0.29
CA ASN A 60 -5.12 -4.14 -0.50
C ASN A 60 -5.84 -2.99 0.23
N MET A 61 -5.45 -1.76 -0.08
CA MET A 61 -5.96 -0.59 0.64
C MET A 61 -7.43 -0.25 0.29
N ALA A 62 -7.99 -0.80 -0.78
CA ALA A 62 -9.43 -0.66 -1.06
C ALA A 62 -10.26 -1.47 -0.04
N GLU A 63 -9.87 -2.71 0.24
CA GLU A 63 -10.49 -3.53 1.28
C GLU A 63 -10.40 -2.88 2.66
N VAL A 64 -9.22 -2.37 3.02
CA VAL A 64 -8.99 -1.71 4.32
C VAL A 64 -9.88 -0.48 4.51
N THR A 65 -10.10 0.28 3.45
CA THR A 65 -10.85 1.54 3.51
C THR A 65 -12.34 1.39 3.19
N GLY A 66 -12.77 0.20 2.74
CA GLY A 66 -14.11 -0.01 2.23
C GLY A 66 -14.38 0.67 0.89
N GLU A 67 -13.34 1.12 0.18
CA GLU A 67 -13.44 1.73 -1.15
C GLU A 67 -13.57 0.67 -2.24
N LYS A 68 -14.21 1.03 -3.35
CA LYS A 68 -14.35 0.12 -4.50
C LYS A 68 -13.20 0.32 -5.48
N TYR A 69 -12.75 -0.79 -6.06
CA TYR A 69 -11.81 -0.76 -7.19
C TYR A 69 -12.39 0.03 -8.35
N GLY A 70 -11.58 0.94 -8.90
CA GLY A 70 -11.96 1.69 -10.09
C GLY A 70 -13.15 2.63 -9.89
N ASP A 71 -13.49 2.96 -8.63
CA ASP A 71 -14.41 4.06 -8.35
C ASP A 71 -13.87 5.36 -8.98
N THR A 72 -14.75 6.33 -9.21
CA THR A 72 -14.38 7.50 -10.00
C THR A 72 -13.39 8.43 -9.30
N TYR A 73 -13.23 8.25 -7.98
CA TYR A 73 -12.34 8.99 -7.11
C TYR A 73 -10.88 8.59 -7.33
N ALA A 74 -9.97 9.44 -6.88
CA ALA A 74 -8.57 9.07 -6.82
C ALA A 74 -8.38 7.97 -5.76
N PRO A 75 -7.74 6.84 -6.11
CA PRO A 75 -7.76 5.65 -5.26
C PRO A 75 -6.70 5.69 -4.14
N GLN A 76 -6.84 4.80 -3.17
CA GLN A 76 -5.84 4.49 -2.13
C GLN A 76 -4.64 3.73 -2.71
N GLY A 77 -3.93 4.33 -3.66
CA GLY A 77 -2.85 3.68 -4.39
C GLY A 77 -1.47 3.77 -3.74
N LYS A 78 -1.37 4.30 -2.51
CA LYS A 78 -0.09 4.40 -1.77
C LYS A 78 -0.19 4.04 -0.29
N ILE A 79 0.94 3.57 0.24
CA ILE A 79 1.31 3.56 1.66
C ILE A 79 2.66 4.29 1.73
N HIS A 80 2.67 5.54 2.20
CA HIS A 80 3.83 6.43 2.08
C HIS A 80 4.33 6.89 3.45
N LEU A 81 5.57 6.51 3.80
CA LEU A 81 6.28 6.93 5.03
C LEU A 81 5.45 6.82 6.32
N SER A 82 4.68 5.73 6.46
CA SER A 82 3.71 5.54 7.54
C SER A 82 3.73 4.15 8.21
N LEU A 83 4.46 3.16 7.67
CA LEU A 83 4.64 1.84 8.26
C LEU A 83 5.46 1.96 9.54
N CYS A 84 4.77 1.81 10.66
CA CYS A 84 5.33 1.95 11.99
C CYS A 84 5.10 0.67 12.80
N PRO A 85 6.05 -0.27 12.79
CA PRO A 85 6.03 -1.43 13.66
C PRO A 85 6.24 -1.02 15.12
N THR A 86 5.38 -1.53 15.99
CA THR A 86 5.52 -1.42 17.45
C THR A 86 6.48 -2.48 18.01
N ARG A 87 6.84 -2.36 19.28
CA ARG A 87 7.66 -3.36 19.97
C ARG A 87 6.95 -4.72 20.08
N GLU A 88 5.62 -4.70 20.12
CA GLU A 88 4.75 -5.87 20.20
C GLU A 88 4.50 -6.52 18.83
N GLY A 89 5.03 -5.94 17.73
CA GLY A 89 4.89 -6.44 16.37
C GLY A 89 3.58 -6.03 15.67
N VAL A 90 2.74 -5.21 16.30
CA VAL A 90 1.60 -4.55 15.62
C VAL A 90 2.14 -3.48 14.67
N ILE A 91 1.59 -3.39 13.46
CA ILE A 91 2.01 -2.45 12.44
C ILE A 91 0.92 -1.38 12.27
N TYR A 92 1.27 -0.11 12.43
CA TYR A 92 0.41 0.99 12.01
C TYR A 92 0.82 1.48 10.62
N GLY A 93 -0.14 1.98 9.86
CA GLY A 93 0.10 2.58 8.56
C GLY A 93 -0.98 3.58 8.20
N SER A 94 -0.74 4.34 7.14
CA SER A 94 -1.76 5.20 6.54
C SER A 94 -1.78 5.05 5.03
N THR A 95 -2.97 5.05 4.48
CA THR A 95 -3.16 5.09 3.03
C THR A 95 -2.89 6.49 2.50
N HIS A 96 -2.55 6.59 1.22
CA HIS A 96 -2.43 7.87 0.53
C HIS A 96 -2.70 7.70 -0.97
N CYS A 97 -2.64 8.80 -1.72
CA CYS A 97 -2.94 8.84 -3.13
C CYS A 97 -1.91 9.70 -3.87
N THR A 98 -1.35 9.14 -4.94
CA THR A 98 -0.93 9.94 -6.10
C THR A 98 -1.26 9.23 -7.41
N THR A 99 -2.21 8.30 -7.34
CA THR A 99 -2.59 7.43 -8.45
C THR A 99 -3.68 8.13 -9.23
N PRO A 100 -3.63 8.16 -10.56
CA PRO A 100 -4.70 8.73 -11.34
C PRO A 100 -6.02 7.99 -11.06
N PRO A 101 -7.16 8.69 -10.97
CA PRO A 101 -8.48 8.05 -11.00
C PRO A 101 -8.63 7.15 -12.22
N LEU A 102 -9.56 6.19 -12.17
CA LEU A 102 -9.81 5.30 -13.29
C LEU A 102 -10.20 6.10 -14.55
N LYS A 103 -9.46 5.88 -15.64
CA LYS A 103 -9.55 6.58 -16.96
C LYS A 103 -8.80 7.91 -17.06
N ASP A 104 -8.24 8.41 -15.98
CA ASP A 104 -7.39 9.60 -16.03
C ASP A 104 -5.93 9.24 -16.30
N ARG A 105 -5.18 10.20 -16.86
CA ARG A 105 -3.76 9.99 -17.23
C ARG A 105 -2.80 10.40 -16.13
N MET A 106 -3.23 11.28 -15.22
CA MET A 106 -2.42 11.78 -14.12
C MET A 106 -3.30 12.10 -12.91
N TRP A 107 -2.71 12.01 -11.73
CA TRP A 107 -3.22 12.65 -10.53
C TRP A 107 -2.72 14.10 -10.50
N ASP A 108 -3.65 15.06 -10.38
CA ASP A 108 -3.34 16.47 -10.13
C ASP A 108 -4.09 16.92 -8.88
N PRO A 109 -3.40 17.09 -7.74
CA PRO A 109 -4.05 17.43 -6.49
C PRO A 109 -4.74 18.79 -6.54
N TRP A 110 -4.25 19.74 -7.35
CA TRP A 110 -4.84 21.09 -7.42
C TRP A 110 -6.10 21.10 -8.29
N ALA A 111 -6.07 20.40 -9.42
CA ALA A 111 -7.23 20.31 -10.30
C ALA A 111 -8.34 19.42 -9.72
N MET A 112 -7.99 18.43 -8.90
CA MET A 112 -8.93 17.43 -8.39
C MET A 112 -9.40 17.68 -6.95
N PHE A 113 -8.82 18.66 -6.23
CA PHE A 113 -9.14 18.91 -4.82
C PHE A 113 -10.65 19.10 -4.56
N THR A 114 -11.32 19.89 -5.40
CA THR A 114 -12.76 20.18 -5.29
C THR A 114 -13.59 19.45 -6.35
N ASP A 115 -13.02 18.45 -7.03
CA ASP A 115 -13.75 17.71 -8.06
C ASP A 115 -14.59 16.61 -7.41
N ASP A 116 -15.91 16.73 -7.51
CA ASP A 116 -16.87 15.80 -6.89
C ASP A 116 -16.74 14.36 -7.35
N ARG A 117 -16.02 14.12 -8.45
CA ARG A 117 -15.87 12.79 -9.04
C ARG A 117 -14.47 12.24 -8.88
N ARG A 118 -13.44 13.08 -9.05
CA ARG A 118 -12.02 12.71 -9.14
C ARG A 118 -11.22 13.01 -7.88
N CYS A 119 -11.81 13.70 -6.90
CA CYS A 119 -11.12 14.02 -5.65
C CYS A 119 -10.61 12.77 -4.93
N PHE A 120 -9.55 12.96 -4.15
CA PHE A 120 -9.14 11.99 -3.15
C PHE A 120 -10.02 12.16 -1.91
N ARG A 121 -10.72 11.09 -1.51
CA ARG A 121 -11.72 11.12 -0.42
C ARG A 121 -11.13 11.26 0.97
N GLY A 122 -9.81 11.12 1.09
CA GLY A 122 -9.06 11.25 2.33
C GLY A 122 -8.21 10.02 2.59
N ALA A 123 -7.15 10.22 3.37
CA ALA A 123 -6.31 9.12 3.84
C ALA A 123 -6.98 8.42 5.04
N HIS A 124 -6.70 7.13 5.19
CA HIS A 124 -7.15 6.31 6.30
C HIS A 124 -5.94 5.83 7.11
N PHE A 125 -6.09 5.82 8.43
CA PHE A 125 -5.17 5.10 9.30
C PHE A 125 -5.65 3.66 9.45
N TYR A 126 -4.72 2.72 9.47
CA TYR A 126 -5.01 1.33 9.72
C TYR A 126 -4.01 0.72 10.70
N ARG A 127 -4.41 -0.39 11.31
CA ARG A 127 -3.63 -1.19 12.23
C ARG A 127 -3.68 -2.65 11.79
N TYR A 128 -2.53 -3.23 11.47
CA TYR A 128 -2.38 -4.65 11.21
C TYR A 128 -1.76 -5.37 12.41
N ASN A 129 -2.40 -6.45 12.87
CA ASN A 129 -1.86 -7.31 13.91
C ASN A 129 -1.49 -8.69 13.34
N PRO A 130 -0.19 -8.96 13.13
CA PRO A 130 0.28 -10.21 12.53
C PRO A 130 -0.03 -11.45 13.35
N LYS A 131 -0.23 -11.31 14.68
CA LYS A 131 -0.51 -12.44 15.58
C LYS A 131 -1.89 -13.07 15.31
N PHE A 132 -2.87 -12.24 14.98
CA PHE A 132 -4.24 -12.67 14.70
C PHE A 132 -4.61 -12.57 13.22
N ASP A 133 -3.67 -12.07 12.41
CA ASP A 133 -3.83 -11.83 10.98
C ASP A 133 -5.05 -10.97 10.64
N ASN A 134 -5.26 -9.92 11.43
CA ASN A 134 -6.38 -9.01 11.28
C ASN A 134 -5.91 -7.57 11.03
N ILE A 135 -6.69 -6.85 10.23
CA ILE A 135 -6.51 -5.43 9.94
C ILE A 135 -7.78 -4.67 10.33
N GLU A 136 -7.58 -3.47 10.88
CA GLU A 136 -8.60 -2.54 11.36
C GLU A 136 -8.31 -1.13 10.83
#